data_AF-A0A920RIS1-F1
#
_entry.id   AF-A0A920RIS1-F1
#
_cell.length_a   1.000
_cell.length_b   1.000
_cell.length_c   1.000
_cell.angle_alpha   90.00
_cell.angle_beta   90.00
_cell.angle_gamma   90.00
#
_symmetry.space_group_name_H-M   'P 1'
#
loop_
_entity.id
_entity.type
_entity.pdbx_description
1 polymer ?
#
loop_
_entity_poly.entity_id
_entity_poly.type
_entity_poly.pdbx_seq_one_letter_code
_entity_poly.pdbx_strand_id
1 'polypeptide(L)' 'MCGLVGMIGPGQVNQSIYEALTVIQHRGQDAAGIMTCEGTRVHLRKDLGLVRDVFHHRHMAQLLGHYGSALCAIQPPV' A
#
# COMPACT_ATOMS: atom_id res chain seq x y z
N MET A 1 15.14 6.39 -3.11
CA MET A 1 15.20 5.25 -2.17
C MET A 1 13.80 4.63 -2.13
N CYS A 2 13.64 3.40 -1.66
CA CYS A 2 12.32 2.77 -1.53
C CYS A 2 12.08 2.41 -0.05
N GLY A 3 10.82 2.31 0.36
CA GLY A 3 10.39 1.86 1.67
C GLY A 3 9.38 0.73 1.55
N LEU A 4 9.49 -0.30 2.37
CA LEU A 4 8.61 -1.46 2.35
C LEU A 4 7.99 -1.68 3.74
N VAL A 5 6.70 -1.98 3.76
CA VAL A 5 5.93 -2.33 4.97
C VAL A 5 5.30 -3.70 4.75
N GLY A 6 5.44 -4.60 5.72
CA GLY A 6 4.70 -5.86 5.77
C GLY A 6 3.85 -5.91 7.02
N MET A 7 2.62 -6.43 6.90
CA MET A 7 1.70 -6.56 8.03
C MET A 7 0.88 -7.85 7.95
N ILE A 8 0.73 -8.48 9.11
CA ILE A 8 -0.11 -9.66 9.31
C ILE A 8 -0.94 -9.39 10.56
N GLY A 9 -2.26 -9.54 10.47
CA GLY A 9 -3.16 -9.27 11.58
C GLY A 9 -4.41 -10.15 11.57
N PRO A 10 -5.19 -10.17 12.66
CA PRO A 10 -6.43 -10.95 12.75
C PRO A 10 -7.61 -10.31 11.99
N GLY A 11 -7.44 -9.12 11.40
CA GLY A 11 -8.46 -8.37 10.66
C GLY A 11 -7.87 -7.61 9.47
N GLN A 12 -8.62 -6.69 8.88
CA GLN A 12 -8.16 -5.92 7.71
C GLN A 12 -6.89 -5.12 8.02
N VAL A 13 -5.84 -5.33 7.22
CA VAL A 13 -4.54 -4.66 7.39
C VAL A 13 -4.33 -3.44 6.50
N ASN A 14 -5.26 -3.17 5.58
CA ASN A 14 -5.17 -2.10 4.58
C ASN A 14 -4.91 -0.71 5.21
N GLN A 15 -5.64 -0.32 6.26
CA GLN A 15 -5.49 1.00 6.87
C GLN A 15 -4.18 1.16 7.62
N SER A 16 -3.82 0.19 8.44
CA SER A 16 -2.56 0.23 9.18
C SER A 16 -1.34 0.21 8.24
N ILE A 17 -1.46 -0.44 7.09
CA ILE A 17 -0.49 -0.36 6.01
C ILE A 17 -0.43 1.06 5.40
N TYR A 18 -1.57 1.68 5.10
CA TYR A 18 -1.65 3.05 4.56
C TYR A 18 -1.02 4.08 5.51
N GLU A 19 -1.29 3.96 6.81
CA GLU A 19 -0.70 4.80 7.86
C GLU A 19 0.83 4.62 7.91
N ALA A 20 1.30 3.37 7.90
CA ALA A 20 2.73 3.07 7.90
C ALA A 20 3.44 3.61 6.65
N LEU A 21 2.82 3.48 5.47
CA LEU A 21 3.33 4.06 4.22
C LEU A 21 3.44 5.59 4.31
N THR A 22 2.46 6.25 4.94
CA THR A 22 2.47 7.71 5.12
C THR A 22 3.67 8.15 6.00
N VAL A 23 4.01 7.39 7.04
CA VAL A 23 5.17 7.66 7.90
C VAL A 23 6.49 7.53 7.13
N ILE A 24 6.62 6.50 6.27
CA ILE A 24 7.86 6.25 5.52
C ILE A 24 7.91 6.94 4.15
N GLN A 25 6.91 7.74 3.80
CA GLN A 25 6.79 8.44 2.50
C GLN A 25 8.03 9.30 2.18
N HIS A 26 8.72 9.82 3.19
CA HIS A 26 9.96 10.58 3.01
C HIS A 26 11.08 9.78 2.34
N ARG A 27 10.95 8.45 2.25
CA ARG A 27 11.92 7.57 1.56
C ARG A 27 11.69 7.46 0.06
N GLY A 28 10.48 7.74 -0.45
CA GLY A 28 10.16 7.75 -1.87
C GLY A 28 8.78 8.31 -2.15
N GLN A 29 8.62 9.17 -3.16
CA GLN A 29 7.41 9.97 -3.39
C GLN A 29 6.78 9.80 -4.78
N ASP A 30 7.43 9.06 -5.69
CA ASP A 30 7.01 8.98 -7.09
C ASP A 30 5.96 7.90 -7.36
N ALA A 31 5.87 6.87 -6.51
CA ALA A 31 4.87 5.81 -6.62
C ALA A 31 4.57 5.15 -5.27
N ALA A 32 3.35 4.63 -5.13
CA ALA A 32 2.95 3.82 -3.98
C ALA A 32 2.10 2.61 -4.42
N GLY A 33 2.17 1.54 -3.64
CA GLY A 33 1.41 0.31 -3.87
C GLY A 33 1.09 -0.44 -2.58
N ILE A 34 -0.13 -0.98 -2.49
CA ILE A 34 -0.58 -1.89 -1.43
C ILE A 34 -1.10 -3.16 -2.09
N MET A 35 -0.65 -4.31 -1.58
CA MET A 35 -1.13 -5.63 -1.89
C MET A 35 -1.69 -6.28 -0.62
N THR A 36 -2.90 -6.82 -0.68
CA THR A 36 -3.50 -7.60 0.40
C THR A 36 -3.98 -8.95 -0.11
N CYS A 37 -4.03 -9.95 0.78
CA CYS A 37 -4.46 -11.29 0.48
C CYS A 37 -5.64 -11.69 1.37
N GLU A 38 -6.73 -12.12 0.74
CA GLU A 38 -7.93 -12.65 1.39
C GLU A 38 -8.16 -14.10 0.90
N GLY A 39 -7.81 -15.07 1.75
CA GLY A 39 -7.84 -16.48 1.36
C GLY A 39 -6.91 -16.75 0.18
N THR A 40 -7.48 -17.10 -0.98
CA THR A 40 -6.75 -17.34 -2.23
C THR A 40 -6.72 -16.14 -3.17
N ARG A 41 -7.41 -15.04 -2.82
CA ARG A 41 -7.50 -13.83 -3.65
C ARG A 41 -6.47 -12.82 -3.23
N VAL A 42 -5.89 -12.16 -4.23
CA VAL A 42 -4.93 -11.06 -4.05
C VAL A 42 -5.58 -9.78 -4.58
N HIS A 43 -5.53 -8.74 -3.76
CA HIS A 43 -6.00 -7.40 -4.09
C HIS A 43 -4.79 -6.50 -4.22
N LEU A 44 -4.69 -5.75 -5.32
CA LEU A 44 -3.56 -4.86 -5.60
C LEU A 44 -4.07 -3.50 -6.03
N ARG A 45 -3.57 -2.46 -5.37
CA ARG A 45 -3.68 -1.07 -5.84
C ARG A 45 -2.29 -0.46 -5.88
N LYS A 46 -1.89 0.05 -7.04
CA LYS A 46 -0.69 0.86 -7.22
C LYS A 46 -0.94 1.99 -8.21
N ASP A 47 -0.22 3.09 -8.06
CA ASP A 47 -0.20 4.20 -9.00
C ASP A 47 1.01 5.10 -8.75
N LEU A 48 1.20 6.07 -9.64
CA LEU A 48 2.17 7.14 -9.46
C LEU A 48 1.65 8.20 -8.46
N GLY A 49 2.57 8.83 -7.74
CA GLY A 49 2.31 9.92 -6.81
C GLY A 49 2.37 9.52 -5.33
N LEU A 50 1.95 10.46 -4.47
CA LEU A 50 1.98 10.28 -3.02
C LEU A 50 0.94 9.26 -2.59
N VAL A 51 1.16 8.63 -1.44
CA VAL A 51 0.26 7.65 -0.82
C VAL A 51 -1.19 8.15 -0.78
N ARG A 52 -1.44 9.41 -0.40
CA ARG A 52 -2.79 10.00 -0.36
C ARG A 52 -3.45 10.15 -1.74
N ASP A 53 -2.66 10.30 -2.79
CA ASP A 53 -3.13 10.50 -4.16
C ASP A 53 -3.40 9.15 -4.83
N VAL A 54 -2.64 8.11 -4.46
CA VAL A 54 -2.80 6.74 -4.98
C VAL A 54 -4.01 6.02 -4.36
N PHE A 55 -4.24 6.18 -3.06
CA PHE A 55 -5.27 5.46 -2.31
C PHE A 55 -6.44 6.36 -1.91
N HIS A 56 -7.61 6.09 -2.49
CA HIS A 56 -8.87 6.72 -2.12
C HIS A 56 -9.76 5.74 -1.38
N HIS A 57 -10.81 6.23 -0.72
CA HIS A 57 -11.77 5.38 0.02
C HIS A 57 -12.27 4.17 -0.77
N ARG A 58 -12.60 4.34 -2.06
CA ARG A 58 -13.05 3.24 -2.93
C ARG A 58 -11.97 2.17 -3.15
N HIS A 59 -10.70 2.55 -3.18
CA HIS A 59 -9.58 1.61 -3.32
C HIS A 59 -9.35 0.86 -2.02
N MET A 60 -9.41 1.56 -0.88
CA MET A 60 -9.24 0.97 0.44
C MET A 60 -10.33 -0.07 0.74
N ALA A 61 -11.58 0.21 0.35
CA ALA A 61 -12.68 -0.75 0.46
C ALA A 61 -12.49 -2.05 -0.34
N GLN A 62 -11.63 -2.04 -1.37
CA GLN A 62 -11.32 -3.19 -2.21
C GLN A 62 -10.07 -3.96 -1.76
N LEU A 63 -9.25 -3.39 -0.87
CA LEU A 63 -8.05 -4.02 -0.32
C LEU A 63 -8.42 -4.84 0.91
N LEU A 64 -9.14 -5.94 0.67
CA LEU A 64 -9.53 -6.87 1.73
C LEU A 64 -8.42 -7.87 2.02
N GLY A 65 -8.40 -8.39 3.25
CA GLY A 65 -7.43 -9.39 3.66
C GLY A 65 -6.74 -9.09 4.98
N HIS A 66 -6.28 -10.17 5.60
CA HIS A 66 -5.64 -10.18 6.92
C HIS A 66 -4.11 -10.24 6.82
N TYR A 67 -3.62 -10.47 5.61
CA TYR A 67 -2.22 -10.48 5.25
C TYR A 67 -2.01 -9.42 4.17
N GLY A 68 -0.97 -8.61 4.32
CA GLY A 68 -0.71 -7.56 3.35
C GLY A 68 0.74 -7.11 3.35
N SER A 69 1.18 -6.66 2.19
CA SER A 69 2.47 -6.04 2.00
C SER A 69 2.29 -4.79 1.17
N ALA A 70 3.14 -3.80 1.42
CA ALA A 70 3.06 -2.51 0.77
C ALA A 70 4.44 -1.95 0.48
N LEU A 71 4.51 -1.23 -0.62
CA LEU A 71 5.74 -0.69 -1.16
C LEU A 71 5.53 0.78 -1.49
N CYS A 72 6.40 1.62 -0.95
CA CYS A 72 6.62 2.98 -1.39
C CYS A 72 7.90 2.98 -2.25
N ALA A 73 7.81 3.34 -3.51
CA ALA A 73 8.95 3.30 -4.42
C ALA A 73 9.12 4.64 -5.16
N ILE A 74 10.37 4.97 -5.45
CA ILE A 74 10.69 5.95 -6.48
C ILE A 74 10.69 5.20 -7.81
N GLN A 75 9.67 5.38 -8.65
CA GLN A 75 9.84 5.05 -10.06
C GLN A 75 10.62 6.20 -10.70
N PRO A 76 11.80 5.96 -11.32
CA PRO A 76 12.31 6.92 -12.27
C PRO A 76 11.27 7.08 -13.40
N PRO A 77 11.08 8.30 -13.94
CA PRO A 77 10.23 8.48 -15.10
C PRO A 77 10.77 7.58 -16.22
N VAL A 78 9.89 6.77 -16.80
CA VAL A 78 10.18 6.02 -18.03
C VAL A 78 10.38 7.01 -19.17
#